data_AF-A0A430QIK5-F1
#
_entry.id   AF-A0A430QIK5-F1
#
_cell.length_a   1.000
_cell.length_b   1.000
_cell.length_c   1.000
_cell.angle_alpha   90.00
_cell.angle_beta   90.00
_cell.angle_gamma   90.00
#
_symmetry.space_group_name_H-M   'P 1'
#
loop_
_entity.id
_entity.type
_entity.pdbx_description
1 polymer ?
#
loop_
_entity_poly.entity_id
_entity_poly.type
_entity_poly.pdbx_seq_one_letter_code
_entity_poly.pdbx_strand_id
1 'polypeptide(L)'
;MFLLVTVLVNLALSATFANAIFPDITLHECALTKGCLRPAMCTESSCAFLVTWKLVSVKSENYVEFELRGNVQKVTGFIALAFSKDQRVVSYHVETM
;
A
#
# COMPACT_ATOMS: atom_id res chain seq x y z
N MET A 1 -22.93 -23.78 -23.39
CA MET A 1 -22.99 -22.31 -23.57
C MET A 1 -23.36 -21.59 -22.28
N PHE A 2 -24.47 -21.94 -21.60
CA PHE A 2 -24.88 -21.33 -20.32
C PHE A 2 -23.82 -21.41 -19.20
N LEU A 3 -23.16 -22.56 -19.04
CA LEU A 3 -22.08 -22.76 -18.05
C LEU A 3 -20.85 -21.87 -18.29
N LEU A 4 -20.55 -21.55 -19.55
CA LEU A 4 -19.39 -20.72 -19.87
C LEU A 4 -19.65 -19.25 -19.51
N VAL A 5 -20.88 -18.78 -19.77
CA VAL A 5 -21.31 -17.41 -19.47
C VAL A 5 -21.36 -17.19 -17.96
N THR A 6 -21.91 -18.13 -17.19
CA THR A 6 -21.93 -18.00 -15.72
C THR A 6 -20.53 -18.02 -15.11
N VAL A 7 -19.61 -18.85 -15.61
CA VAL A 7 -18.21 -18.85 -15.16
C VAL A 7 -17.54 -17.50 -15.45
N LEU A 8 -17.69 -16.96 -16.67
CA LEU A 8 -17.12 -15.67 -17.05
C LEU A 8 -17.68 -14.50 -16.22
N VAL A 9 -18.99 -14.50 -15.93
CA VAL A 9 -19.61 -13.47 -15.08
C VAL A 9 -19.07 -13.53 -13.64
N ASN A 10 -18.94 -14.73 -13.06
CA ASN A 10 -18.39 -14.88 -11.72
C ASN A 10 -16.91 -14.48 -11.63
N LEU A 11 -16.09 -14.78 -12.66
CA LEU A 11 -14.70 -14.32 -12.74
C LEU A 11 -14.59 -12.80 -12.89
N ALA A 12 -15.47 -12.18 -13.69
CA ALA A 12 -15.48 -10.73 -13.84
C ALA A 12 -15.88 -10.03 -12.53
N LEU A 13 -16.88 -10.55 -11.82
CA LEU A 13 -17.26 -10.02 -10.51
C LEU A 13 -16.12 -10.17 -9.49
N SER A 14 -15.46 -11.32 -9.39
CA SER A 14 -14.37 -11.49 -8.42
C SER A 14 -13.17 -10.57 -8.69
N ALA A 15 -12.84 -10.33 -9.97
CA ALA A 15 -11.78 -9.38 -10.36
C ALA A 15 -12.13 -7.93 -10.01
N THR A 16 -13.39 -7.50 -10.15
CA THR A 16 -13.80 -6.14 -9.78
C THR A 16 -13.83 -5.93 -8.27
N PHE A 17 -14.22 -6.94 -7.48
CA PHE A 17 -14.18 -6.86 -6.01
C PHE A 17 -12.75 -6.76 -5.47
N ALA A 18 -11.79 -7.48 -6.04
CA ALA A 18 -10.41 -7.42 -5.60
C ALA A 18 -9.80 -6.02 -5.77
N ASN A 19 -10.09 -5.35 -6.89
CA ASN A 19 -9.61 -3.99 -7.16
C ASN A 19 -10.30 -2.92 -6.30
N ALA A 20 -11.50 -3.19 -5.79
CA ALA A 20 -12.23 -2.25 -4.93
C ALA A 20 -11.75 -2.27 -3.47
N ILE A 21 -11.17 -3.38 -3.00
CA ILE A 21 -10.76 -3.55 -1.60
C ILE A 21 -9.37 -2.94 -1.34
N PHE A 22 -8.49 -2.96 -2.35
CA PHE A 22 -7.15 -2.38 -2.27
C PHE A 22 -6.89 -1.50 -3.49
N PRO A 23 -7.25 -0.20 -3.46
CA PRO A 23 -6.93 0.70 -4.55
C PRO A 23 -5.42 0.78 -4.76
N ASP A 24 -5.01 0.91 -6.02
CA ASP A 24 -3.60 1.09 -6.34
C ASP A 24 -3.04 2.37 -5.70
N ILE A 25 -1.83 2.29 -5.17
CA ILE A 25 -1.11 3.46 -4.66
C ILE A 25 -0.59 4.27 -5.84
N THR A 26 -1.09 5.50 -5.97
CA THR A 26 -0.68 6.44 -7.03
C THR A 26 0.36 7.43 -6.53
N LEU A 27 1.25 7.87 -7.43
CA LEU A 27 2.32 8.84 -7.14
C LEU A 27 1.99 10.25 -7.65
N HIS A 28 0.89 10.40 -8.38
CA HIS A 28 0.48 11.67 -8.99
C HIS A 28 0.35 12.84 -8.00
N GLU A 29 0.01 12.55 -6.74
CA GLU A 29 -0.18 13.54 -5.68
C GLU A 29 1.05 13.75 -4.77
N CYS A 30 2.16 13.08 -5.07
CA CYS A 30 3.40 13.23 -4.30
C CYS A 30 3.96 14.65 -4.42
N ALA A 31 4.38 15.20 -3.27
CA ALA A 31 4.84 16.58 -3.09
C ALA A 31 3.77 17.68 -3.28
N LEU A 32 2.52 17.30 -3.54
CA LEU A 32 1.38 18.23 -3.59
C LEU A 32 0.55 18.10 -2.30
N THR A 33 -0.12 16.96 -2.16
CA THR A 33 -1.01 16.64 -1.02
C THR A 33 -0.56 15.40 -0.26
N LYS A 34 0.30 14.57 -0.88
CA LYS A 34 0.93 13.41 -0.26
C LYS A 34 2.43 13.66 -0.04
N GLY A 35 2.93 13.30 1.13
CA GLY A 35 4.34 13.01 1.32
C GLY A 35 4.63 11.61 0.82
N CYS A 36 5.78 11.41 0.17
CA CYS A 36 6.15 10.14 -0.45
C CYS A 36 7.62 9.81 -0.19
N LEU A 37 7.90 8.59 0.24
CA LEU A 37 9.23 8.02 0.38
C LEU A 37 9.37 6.84 -0.58
N ARG A 38 10.36 6.94 -1.47
CA ARG A 38 10.65 5.91 -2.47
C ARG A 38 12.10 6.02 -2.95
N PRO A 39 12.70 4.94 -3.49
CA PRO A 39 13.93 5.03 -4.27
C PRO A 39 13.79 6.04 -5.43
N ALA A 40 14.90 6.66 -5.85
CA ALA A 40 14.84 7.64 -6.96
C ALA A 40 14.42 7.01 -8.30
N MET A 41 14.76 5.74 -8.52
CA MET A 41 14.50 4.99 -9.77
C MET A 41 13.08 4.38 -9.87
N CYS A 42 12.17 4.76 -8.96
CA CYS A 42 10.88 4.12 -8.78
C CYS A 42 9.81 4.72 -9.71
N THR A 43 9.06 3.87 -10.42
CA THR A 43 7.81 4.24 -11.13
C THR A 43 6.59 3.62 -10.44
N GLU A 44 5.38 4.10 -10.73
CA GLU A 44 4.15 3.56 -10.11
C GLU A 44 4.02 2.03 -10.24
N SER A 45 4.47 1.48 -11.37
CA SER A 45 4.43 0.05 -11.69
C SER A 45 5.69 -0.73 -11.28
N SER A 46 6.78 -0.05 -10.92
CA SER A 46 8.07 -0.69 -10.61
C SER A 46 8.71 -0.02 -9.40
N CYS A 47 8.38 -0.55 -8.22
CA CYS A 47 8.91 -0.08 -6.95
C CYS A 47 9.24 -1.24 -6.01
N ALA A 48 10.49 -1.28 -5.53
CA ALA A 48 10.91 -2.22 -4.49
C ALA A 48 10.16 -1.96 -3.18
N PHE A 49 9.97 -0.69 -2.84
CA PHE A 49 9.07 -0.22 -1.80
C PHE A 49 8.56 1.19 -2.14
N LEU A 50 7.42 1.54 -1.55
CA LEU A 50 6.79 2.84 -1.62
C LEU A 50 6.03 3.06 -0.31
N VAL A 51 6.23 4.23 0.28
CA VAL A 51 5.41 4.72 1.40
C VAL A 51 4.87 6.08 1.05
N THR A 52 3.58 6.29 1.24
CA THR A 52 2.94 7.60 1.12
C THR A 52 2.24 7.94 2.43
N TRP A 53 2.05 9.24 2.69
CA TRP A 53 1.23 9.72 3.79
C TRP A 53 0.50 11.00 3.41
N LYS A 54 -0.73 11.17 3.91
CA LYS A 54 -1.49 12.42 3.80
C LYS A 54 -2.36 12.65 5.02
N LEU A 55 -2.71 13.91 5.25
CA LEU A 55 -3.72 14.28 6.23
C LEU A 55 -5.11 14.04 5.64
N VAL A 56 -5.97 13.39 6.42
CA VAL A 56 -7.38 13.18 6.08
C VAL A 56 -8.25 13.63 7.25
N SER A 57 -9.40 14.24 6.97
CA SER A 57 -10.36 14.62 8.00
C SER A 57 -11.57 13.69 7.94
N VAL A 58 -11.88 13.05 9.06
CA VAL A 58 -13.02 12.13 9.18
C VAL A 58 -13.83 12.57 10.39
N LYS A 59 -15.09 12.96 10.18
CA LYS A 59 -16.00 13.41 11.24
C LYS A 59 -15.43 14.56 12.10
N SER A 60 -14.75 15.51 11.46
CA SER A 60 -14.10 16.67 12.10
C SER A 60 -12.84 16.36 12.92
N GLU A 61 -12.37 15.12 12.90
CA GLU A 61 -11.09 14.71 13.49
C GLU A 61 -10.03 14.56 12.38
N ASN A 62 -8.77 14.89 12.70
CA ASN A 62 -7.66 14.80 11.76
C ASN A 62 -6.87 13.50 11.95
N TYR A 63 -6.63 12.80 10.86
CA TYR A 63 -5.87 11.55 10.81
C TYR A 63 -4.74 11.66 9.80
N VAL A 64 -3.75 10.77 9.94
CA VAL A 64 -2.75 10.53 8.91
C VAL A 64 -3.06 9.18 8.28
N GLU A 65 -3.36 9.18 6.97
CA GLU A 65 -3.50 7.97 6.18
C GLU A 65 -2.13 7.59 5.62
N PHE A 66 -1.72 6.34 5.84
CA PHE A 66 -0.48 5.77 5.32
C PHE A 66 -0.80 4.69 4.29
N GLU A 67 -0.10 4.70 3.16
CA GLU A 67 -0.15 3.62 2.18
C GLU A 67 1.26 3.03 2.04
N LEU A 68 1.38 1.70 2.14
CA LEU A 68 2.64 0.99 2.04
C LEU A 68 2.57 -0.06 0.94
N ARG A 69 3.55 -0.05 0.05
CA ARG A 69 3.78 -1.09 -0.97
C ARG A 69 5.22 -1.54 -0.88
N GLY A 70 5.45 -2.82 -1.10
CA GLY A 70 6.80 -3.32 -1.33
C GLY A 70 6.80 -4.83 -1.54
N ASN A 71 7.94 -5.33 -2.00
CA ASN A 71 8.08 -6.73 -2.38
C ASN A 71 8.29 -7.61 -1.13
N VAL A 72 7.20 -8.18 -0.63
CA VAL A 72 7.19 -9.14 0.50
C VAL A 72 7.32 -10.61 0.04
N GLN A 73 7.61 -10.87 -1.24
CA GLN A 73 7.64 -12.24 -1.79
C GLN A 73 8.84 -13.06 -1.30
N LYS A 74 9.83 -12.45 -0.63
CA LYS A 74 10.92 -13.18 0.03
C LYS A 74 10.48 -13.55 1.45
N VAL A 75 10.83 -14.75 1.90
CA VAL A 75 10.51 -15.28 3.27
C VAL A 75 11.00 -14.36 4.39
N THR A 76 11.99 -13.50 4.13
CA THR A 76 12.54 -12.52 5.07
C THR A 76 12.12 -11.07 4.80
N GLY A 77 11.27 -10.83 3.79
CA GLY A 77 10.85 -9.50 3.37
C GLY A 77 9.68 -8.98 4.20
N PHE A 78 9.93 -8.03 5.08
CA PHE A 78 8.88 -7.29 5.81
C PHE A 78 8.95 -5.80 5.50
N ILE A 79 7.83 -5.12 5.70
CA ILE A 79 7.73 -3.66 5.68
C ILE A 79 7.17 -3.25 7.03
N ALA A 80 7.84 -2.33 7.72
CA ALA A 80 7.41 -1.83 9.02
C ALA A 80 7.33 -0.31 9.00
N LEU A 81 6.34 0.23 9.70
CA LEU A 81 6.20 1.64 9.99
C LEU A 81 6.51 1.85 11.47
N ALA A 82 7.39 2.80 11.79
CA ALA A 82 7.76 3.11 13.16
C ALA A 82 7.66 4.62 13.41
N PHE A 83 7.15 4.98 14.58
CA PHE A 83 7.07 6.36 15.05
C PHE A 83 8.05 6.55 16.21
N SER A 84 8.80 7.65 16.19
CA SER A 84 9.74 7.98 17.25
C SER A 84 9.74 9.47 17.55
N LYS A 85 9.89 9.83 18.83
CA LYS A 85 10.00 11.21 19.30
C LYS A 85 11.41 11.78 19.13
N ASP A 86 12.43 10.93 19.20
CA ASP A 86 13.85 11.32 19.22
C ASP A 86 14.62 10.90 17.94
N GLN A 87 13.86 10.54 16.89
CA GLN A 87 14.39 10.04 15.62
C GLN A 87 15.15 8.71 15.73
N ARG A 88 15.05 8.01 16.87
CA ARG A 88 15.62 6.67 17.03
C ARG A 88 14.52 5.63 16.96
N VAL A 89 14.65 4.71 16.03
CA VAL A 89 13.84 3.49 16.00
C VAL A 89 14.63 2.42 16.73
N VAL A 90 14.17 2.01 17.92
CA VAL A 90 14.80 0.91 18.65
C VAL A 90 14.66 -0.34 17.79
N SER A 91 15.77 -1.07 17.60
CA SER A 91 15.80 -2.31 16.82
C SER A 91 14.70 -3.25 17.32
N TYR A 92 13.79 -3.62 16.42
CA TYR A 92 12.84 -4.69 16.66
C TYR A 92 13.44 -5.97 16.08
N HIS A 93 13.55 -7.01 16.91
CA HIS A 93 13.82 -8.36 16.44
C HIS A 93 12.50 -8.89 15.87
N VAL A 94 12.41 -9.04 14.55
CA VAL A 94 11.27 -9.74 13.94
C VAL A 94 11.55 -11.22 14.09
N GLU A 95 10.99 -11.86 15.13
CA GLU A 95 10.98 -13.33 15.20
C GLU A 95 10.10 -13.85 14.06
N THR A 96 10.74 -14.38 13.01
CA THR A 96 10.05 -15.15 11.97
C THR A 96 9.83 -16.56 12.50
N MET A 97 8.58 -16.92 12.80
CA MET A 97 8.16 -18.31 13.04
C MET A 97 8.26 -19.16 11.78
#